data_AF-A0A061NE96-F1
#
_entry.id   AF-A0A061NE96-F1
#
_cell.length_a   1.000
_cell.length_b   1.000
_cell.length_c   1.000
_cell.angle_alpha   90.00
_cell.angle_beta   90.00
_cell.angle_gamma   90.00
#
_symmetry.space_group_name_H-M   'P 1'
#
loop_
_entity.id
_entity.type
_entity.pdbx_description
1 polymer ?
#
loop_
_entity_poly.entity_id
_entity_poly.type
_entity_poly.pdbx_seq_one_letter_code
_entity_poly.pdbx_strand_id
1 'polypeptide(L)'
;MNVLVPQTIHPDGIDYLERHGLEVTVLPQDTPAQVAKHIVSADGVLIRTTPLPKDILQKAPRLKVIARHGIGLDEIDQAYCVEKASVFTIRLVRM
;
A
#
# COMPACT_ATOMS: atom_id res chain seq x y z
N MET A 1 -4.88 -11.86 5.45
CA MET A 1 -3.85 -10.82 5.27
C MET A 1 -4.59 -9.53 5.01
N ASN A 2 -4.21 -8.43 5.66
CA ASN A 2 -4.87 -7.14 5.52
C ASN A 2 -4.16 -6.26 4.47
N VAL A 3 -4.92 -5.78 3.49
CA VAL A 3 -4.47 -4.87 2.44
C VAL A 3 -5.04 -3.49 2.68
N LEU A 4 -4.17 -2.51 2.90
CA LEU A 4 -4.55 -1.11 2.97
C LEU A 4 -4.62 -0.50 1.56
N VAL A 5 -5.76 0.08 1.21
CA VAL A 5 -5.95 0.87 0.00
C VAL A 5 -6.26 2.29 0.46
N PRO A 6 -5.25 3.17 0.59
CA PRO A 6 -5.44 4.48 1.20
C PRO A 6 -6.27 5.45 0.35
N GLN A 7 -6.62 5.07 -0.88
CA GLN A 7 -7.43 5.86 -1.79
C GLN A 7 -8.47 4.99 -2.48
N THR A 8 -9.59 5.59 -2.88
CA THR A 8 -10.62 4.87 -3.65
C THR A 8 -10.07 4.38 -4.99
N ILE A 9 -10.23 3.09 -5.25
CA ILE A 9 -9.97 2.45 -6.54
C ILE A 9 -11.26 1.89 -7.13
N HIS A 10 -11.21 1.38 -8.35
CA HIS A 10 -12.36 0.74 -8.97
C HIS A 10 -12.86 -0.44 -8.12
N PRO A 11 -14.18 -0.60 -7.91
CA PRO A 11 -14.76 -1.70 -7.11
C PRO A 11 -14.25 -3.08 -7.51
N ASP A 12 -14.12 -3.36 -8.81
CA ASP A 12 -13.55 -4.61 -9.33
C ASP A 12 -12.19 -4.98 -8.71
N GLY A 13 -11.35 -3.98 -8.40
CA GLY A 13 -10.07 -4.21 -7.75
C GLY A 13 -10.22 -4.65 -6.29
N ILE A 14 -11.20 -4.09 -5.58
CA ILE A 14 -11.53 -4.47 -4.20
C ILE A 14 -12.13 -5.88 -4.19
N ASP A 15 -13.13 -6.11 -5.03
CA ASP A 15 -13.76 -7.42 -5.25
C ASP A 15 -12.72 -8.50 -5.57
N TYR A 16 -11.75 -8.20 -6.43
CA TYR A 16 -10.69 -9.14 -6.78
C TYR A 16 -9.88 -9.53 -5.55
N LEU A 17 -9.45 -8.55 -4.73
CA LEU A 17 -8.68 -8.83 -3.51
C LEU A 17 -9.50 -9.65 -2.51
N GLU A 18 -10.76 -9.27 -2.27
CA GLU A 18 -11.66 -9.95 -1.33
C GLU A 18 -11.97 -11.38 -1.77
N ARG A 19 -12.22 -11.63 -3.06
CA ARG A 19 -12.44 -12.98 -3.61
C ARG A 19 -11.24 -13.90 -3.44
N HIS A 20 -10.03 -13.34 -3.30
CA HIS A 20 -8.81 -14.10 -3.00
C HIS A 20 -8.52 -14.21 -1.49
N GLY A 21 -9.49 -13.89 -0.63
CA GLY A 21 -9.40 -14.06 0.83
C GLY A 21 -8.57 -12.98 1.53
N LEU A 22 -8.39 -11.82 0.90
CA LEU A 22 -7.73 -10.66 1.51
C LEU A 22 -8.76 -9.77 2.17
N GLU A 23 -8.45 -9.30 3.37
CA GLU A 23 -9.25 -8.27 4.04
C GLU A 23 -8.78 -6.91 3.52
N VAL A 24 -9.71 -6.10 2.99
CA VAL A 24 -9.36 -4.83 2.34
C VAL A 24 -9.85 -3.66 3.19
N THR A 25 -8.91 -2.81 3.62
CA THR A 25 -9.21 -1.55 4.31
C THR A 25 -9.11 -0.41 3.30
N VAL A 26 -10.23 0.15 2.87
CA VAL A 26 -10.27 1.34 2.01
C VAL A 26 -10.42 2.59 2.86
N LEU A 27 -9.54 3.56 2.69
CA LEU A 27 -9.67 4.86 3.37
C LEU A 27 -10.50 5.83 2.53
N PRO A 28 -11.38 6.63 3.16
CA PRO A 28 -12.11 7.68 2.45
C PRO A 28 -11.19 8.83 2.01
N GLN A 29 -10.07 9.03 2.71
CA GLN A 29 -9.04 10.02 2.39
C GLN A 29 -7.65 9.50 2.79
N ASP A 30 -6.64 9.80 1.98
CA ASP A 30 -5.27 9.32 2.15
C ASP A 30 -4.37 10.25 2.98
N THR A 31 -4.97 10.96 3.94
CA THR A 31 -4.20 11.88 4.79
C THR A 31 -3.08 11.13 5.55
N PRO A 32 -1.90 11.75 5.77
CA PRO A 32 -0.78 11.09 6.44
C PRO A 32 -1.16 10.48 7.80
N ALA A 33 -2.03 11.14 8.55
CA ALA A 33 -2.52 10.64 9.83
C ALA A 33 -3.37 9.36 9.69
N GLN A 34 -4.26 9.30 8.70
CA GLN A 34 -5.09 8.11 8.46
C GLN A 34 -4.26 6.95 7.93
N VAL A 35 -3.33 7.22 7.00
CA VAL A 35 -2.42 6.20 6.48
C VAL A 35 -1.55 5.65 7.62
N ALA A 36 -0.92 6.52 8.41
CA ALA A 36 -0.09 6.11 9.55
C ALA A 36 -0.86 5.31 10.60
N LYS A 37 -2.16 5.59 10.80
CA LYS A 37 -3.01 4.85 11.74
C LYS A 37 -3.27 3.41 11.25
N HIS A 38 -3.59 3.23 9.97
CA HIS A 38 -4.04 1.93 9.46
C HIS A 38 -2.90 1.05 8.95
N ILE A 39 -1.76 1.65 8.55
CA ILE A 39 -0.61 0.90 8.03
C ILE A 39 0.05 0.00 9.08
N VAL A 40 -0.19 0.25 10.37
CA VAL A 40 0.36 -0.53 11.49
C VAL A 40 -0.03 -2.01 11.42
N SER A 41 -1.24 -2.30 10.97
CA SER A 41 -1.77 -3.66 10.82
C SER A 41 -1.71 -4.21 9.40
N ALA A 42 -1.19 -3.44 8.44
CA ALA A 42 -1.21 -3.82 7.03
C ALA A 42 -0.12 -4.85 6.71
N ASP A 43 -0.52 -5.94 6.03
CA ASP A 43 0.40 -6.89 5.40
C ASP A 43 0.80 -6.43 4.00
N GLY A 44 -0.09 -5.69 3.33
CA GLY A 44 0.14 -5.11 2.01
C GLY A 44 -0.48 -3.72 1.87
N VAL A 45 0.06 -2.89 0.98
CA VAL A 45 -0.52 -1.59 0.62
C VAL A 45 -0.66 -1.49 -0.89
N LEU A 46 -1.82 -1.04 -1.37
CA LEU A 46 -2.06 -0.74 -2.79
C LEU A 46 -2.29 0.76 -2.98
N ILE A 47 -1.33 1.45 -3.61
CA ILE A 47 -1.38 2.91 -3.83
C ILE A 47 -1.45 3.30 -5.31
N ARG A 48 -1.83 4.54 -5.60
CA ARG A 48 -1.55 5.22 -6.88
C ARG A 48 -0.58 6.38 -6.69
N THR A 49 -1.02 7.39 -5.93
CA THR A 49 -0.31 8.67 -5.67
C THR A 49 -0.13 8.98 -4.19
N THR A 50 -0.59 8.11 -3.30
CA THR A 50 -0.48 8.35 -1.85
C THR A 50 0.99 8.25 -1.42
N PRO A 51 1.56 9.30 -0.80
CA PRO A 51 2.94 9.26 -0.32
C PRO A 51 3.14 8.23 0.81
N LEU A 52 4.21 7.46 0.70
CA LEU A 52 4.73 6.52 1.70
C LEU A 52 6.20 6.85 2.02
N PRO A 53 6.47 7.98 2.68
CA PRO A 53 7.80 8.30 3.22
C PRO A 53 8.22 7.33 4.33
N LYS A 54 9.52 7.33 4.66
CA LYS A 54 10.14 6.47 5.67
C LYS A 54 9.40 6.48 7.02
N ASP A 55 8.96 7.63 7.50
CA ASP A 55 8.27 7.79 8.80
C ASP A 55 6.89 7.08 8.85
N ILE A 56 6.21 6.96 7.70
CA ILE A 56 4.99 6.14 7.58
C ILE A 56 5.37 4.66 7.50
N LEU A 57 6.34 4.31 6.65
CA LEU A 57 6.74 2.90 6.43
C LEU A 57 7.35 2.25 7.69
N GLN A 58 7.99 3.02 8.55
CA GLN A 58 8.50 2.58 9.86
C GLN A 58 7.39 2.10 10.80
N LYS A 59 6.17 2.66 10.66
CA LYS A 59 5.02 2.27 11.47
C LYS A 59 4.38 0.96 11.02
N ALA A 60 4.86 0.36 9.93
CA ALA A 60 4.29 -0.84 9.32
C ALA A 60 5.18 -2.08 9.57
N PRO A 61 5.11 -2.72 10.76
CA PRO A 61 5.98 -3.84 11.12
C PRO A 61 5.68 -5.12 10.32
N ARG A 62 4.46 -5.27 9.81
CA ARG A 62 3.98 -6.46 9.09
C ARG A 62 4.01 -6.31 7.57
N LEU A 63 4.39 -5.14 7.07
CA LEU A 63 4.31 -4.83 5.65
C LEU A 63 5.25 -5.73 4.84
N LYS A 64 4.68 -6.44 3.87
CA LYS A 64 5.38 -7.38 2.98
C LYS A 64 5.45 -6.88 1.54
N VAL A 65 4.44 -6.14 1.12
CA VAL A 65 4.30 -5.73 -0.28
C VAL A 65 3.67 -4.34 -0.39
N ILE A 66 4.22 -3.53 -1.30
CA ILE A 66 3.60 -2.28 -1.75
C ILE A 66 3.34 -2.44 -3.24
N ALA A 67 2.08 -2.55 -3.62
CA ALA A 67 1.66 -2.53 -5.01
C ALA A 67 1.34 -1.08 -5.40
N ARG A 68 1.90 -0.62 -6.53
CA ARG A 68 1.55 0.67 -7.10
C ARG A 68 0.89 0.49 -8.46
N HIS A 69 -0.27 1.10 -8.62
CA HIS A 69 -0.89 1.28 -9.94
C HIS A 69 -0.36 2.57 -10.59
N GLY A 70 0.63 2.43 -11.46
CA GLY A 70 1.36 3.54 -12.09
C GLY A 70 2.73 3.14 -12.66
N ILE A 71 3.42 4.11 -13.27
CA ILE A 71 4.70 3.90 -13.96
C ILE A 71 5.95 4.16 -13.09
N GLY A 72 5.88 5.12 -12.17
CA GLY A 72 7.00 5.50 -11.29
C GLY A 72 6.96 4.78 -9.95
N LEU A 73 7.85 5.15 -9.02
CA LEU A 73 7.80 4.75 -7.59
C LEU A 73 8.18 5.93 -6.66
N ASP A 74 8.03 7.17 -7.13
CA ASP A 74 8.55 8.40 -6.49
C ASP A 74 7.92 8.68 -5.11
N GLU A 75 6.68 8.25 -4.89
CA GLU A 75 5.91 8.41 -3.67
C GLU A 75 6.36 7.45 -2.57
N ILE A 76 7.14 6.42 -2.90
CA ILE A 76 7.59 5.39 -1.96
C ILE A 76 9.06 5.64 -1.65
N ASP A 77 9.43 5.65 -0.36
CA ASP A 77 10.84 5.65 0.04
C ASP A 77 11.48 4.28 -0.32
N GLN A 78 12.01 4.20 -1.53
CA GLN A 78 12.61 2.98 -2.07
C GLN A 78 13.89 2.60 -1.31
N ALA A 79 14.68 3.58 -0.87
CA ALA A 79 15.89 3.32 -0.10
C ALA A 79 15.55 2.60 1.22
N TYR A 80 14.51 3.07 1.91
CA TYR A 80 14.00 2.40 3.11
C TYR A 80 13.43 1.00 2.80
N CYS A 81 12.72 0.82 1.69
CA CYS A 81 12.19 -0.50 1.31
C CYS A 81 13.30 -1.51 0.97
N VAL A 82 14.39 -1.07 0.33
CA VAL A 82 15.54 -1.93 0.04
C VAL A 82 16.29 -2.32 1.32
N GLU A 83 16.49 -1.36 2.24
CA GLU A 83 17.08 -1.62 3.56
C GLU A 83 16.24 -2.64 4.35
N LYS A 84 14.91 -2.50 4.29
CA LYS A 84 13.95 -3.41 4.90
C LYS A 84 13.61 -4.55 3.93
N ALA A 85 14.48 -5.56 3.87
CA ALA A 85 14.41 -6.75 2.99
C ALA A 85 13.06 -7.50 2.89
N SER A 86 12.06 -7.12 3.69
CA SER A 86 10.72 -7.68 3.72
C SER A 86 9.70 -6.98 2.83
N VAL A 87 10.00 -5.84 2.18
CA VAL A 87 9.02 -5.08 1.40
C VAL A 87 9.31 -5.12 -0.11
N PHE A 88 8.46 -5.82 -0.86
CA PHE A 88 8.53 -5.85 -2.32
C PHE A 88 7.65 -4.75 -2.94
N THR A 89 8.19 -4.01 -3.90
CA THR A 89 7.43 -3.03 -4.69
C THR A 89 6.99 -3.65 -6.02
N ILE A 90 5.68 -3.71 -6.26
CA ILE A 90 5.12 -4.24 -7.51
C ILE A 90 4.56 -3.10 -8.34
N ARG A 91 5.08 -2.95 -9.56
CA ARG A 91 4.59 -1.97 -10.52
C ARG A 91 3.49 -2.58 -11.39
N LEU A 92 2.28 -2.07 -11.25
CA LEU A 92 1.14 -2.43 -12.09
C LEU A 92 1.03 -1.40 -13.23
N VAL A 93 1.54 -1.76 -14.41
CA VAL A 93 1.34 -1.01 -15.64
C VAL A 93 0.24 -1.72 -16.42
N ARG A 94 -0.74 -0.97 -16.93
CA ARG A 94 -1.74 -1.49 -17.85
C ARG A 94 -1.00 -2.05 -19.08
N MET A 95 -1.25 -3.32 -19.42
CA MET A 95 -0.98 -3.82 -20.77
C MET A 95 -2.00 -3.24 -21.74
#